data_AF-A0A2S7D5R0-F1
#
_entry.id   AF-A0A2S7D5R0-F1
#
_cell.length_a   1.000
_cell.length_b   1.000
_cell.length_c   1.000
_cell.angle_alpha   90.00
_cell.angle_beta   90.00
_cell.angle_gamma   90.00
#
_symmetry.space_group_name_H-M   'P 1'
#
loop_
_entity.id
_entity.type
_entity.pdbx_description
1 polymer ?
#
loop_
_entity_poly.entity_id
_entity_poly.type
_entity_poly.pdbx_seq_one_letter_code
_entity_poly.pdbx_strand_id
1 'polypeptide(L)'
;MQTGRTARCCCIFSRGIAVALLDGDEVRKGLSSDLGYTDQDRSENFKRVAHVARLMVDAELMVIVILISSSRRDRLSAKTCIDPNRFSGVFVDAPLSVRNSGT
;
A
#
# COMPACT_ATOMS: atom_id res chain seq x y z
N MET A 1 16.08 7.64 18.77
CA MET A 1 15.52 8.42 17.65
C MET A 1 16.02 7.84 16.32
N GLN A 2 15.36 6.80 15.79
CA GLN A 2 15.42 6.40 14.37
C GLN A 2 14.44 5.23 14.14
N THR A 3 13.19 5.55 13.85
CA THR A 3 12.19 4.56 13.44
C THR A 3 11.41 5.16 12.29
N GLY A 4 11.92 4.95 11.08
CA GLY A 4 11.28 5.31 9.83
C GLY A 4 11.80 4.35 8.78
N ARG A 5 11.10 3.23 8.62
CA ARG A 5 11.42 2.09 7.75
C ARG A 5 11.34 2.49 6.27
N THR A 6 12.33 3.22 5.76
CA THR A 6 12.58 3.27 4.32
C THR A 6 13.27 1.96 3.94
N ALA A 7 12.50 0.95 3.54
CA ALA A 7 13.06 -0.27 2.99
C ALA A 7 13.77 0.07 1.67
N ARG A 8 15.10 0.24 1.73
CA ARG A 8 15.93 0.46 0.55
C ARG A 8 16.11 -0.87 -0.17
N CYS A 9 15.32 -1.07 -1.22
CA CYS A 9 15.52 -2.16 -2.17
C CYS A 9 16.88 -1.95 -2.88
N CYS A 10 17.90 -2.74 -2.52
CA CYS A 10 19.31 -2.54 -2.95
C CYS A 10 19.51 -2.48 -4.48
N CYS A 11 18.66 -3.13 -5.27
CA CYS A 11 18.79 -3.14 -6.74
C CYS A 11 18.26 -1.87 -7.43
N ILE A 12 17.47 -1.04 -6.74
CA ILE A 12 16.92 0.21 -7.31
C ILE A 12 17.82 1.41 -7.00
N PHE A 13 18.53 1.37 -5.87
CA PHE A 13 19.36 2.49 -5.40
C PHE A 13 20.50 2.86 -6.36
N SER A 14 21.06 1.88 -7.09
CA SER A 14 22.09 2.11 -8.11
C SER A 14 21.62 2.94 -9.31
N ARG A 15 20.31 3.20 -9.44
CA ARG A 15 19.73 4.09 -10.47
C ARG A 15 19.31 5.46 -9.93
N GLY A 16 19.51 5.75 -8.64
CA GLY A 16 19.11 7.03 -8.02
C GLY A 16 17.59 7.21 -7.85
N ILE A 17 16.79 6.13 -7.98
CA ILE A 17 15.34 6.21 -7.90
C ILE A 17 14.92 6.12 -6.42
N ALA A 18 14.23 7.15 -5.94
CA ALA A 18 13.64 7.14 -4.60
C ALA A 18 12.40 6.24 -4.58
N VAL A 19 12.41 5.24 -3.68
CA VAL A 19 11.30 4.30 -3.49
C VAL A 19 10.65 4.56 -2.14
N ALA A 20 9.33 4.71 -2.14
CA ALA A 20 8.50 4.79 -0.94
C ALA A 20 7.73 3.49 -0.73
N LEU A 21 7.66 3.03 0.52
CA LEU A 21 6.82 1.90 0.92
C LEU A 21 5.64 2.44 1.73
N LEU A 22 4.42 2.17 1.27
CA LEU A 22 3.18 2.45 1.98
C LEU A 22 2.60 1.15 2.52
N ASP A 23 2.76 0.93 3.82
CA ASP A 23 2.16 -0.17 4.56
C ASP A 23 0.86 0.30 5.21
N GLY A 24 -0.23 -0.42 4.93
CA GLY A 24 -1.55 -0.13 5.52
C GLY A 24 -1.55 -0.03 7.04
N ASP A 25 -0.75 -0.86 7.72
CA ASP A 25 -0.69 -0.85 9.18
C ASP A 25 0.09 0.35 9.71
N GLU A 26 1.13 0.79 9.00
CA GLU A 26 1.85 2.03 9.36
C GLU A 26 0.99 3.26 9.08
N VAL A 27 0.23 3.27 7.99
CA VAL A 27 -0.72 4.35 7.68
C VAL A 27 -1.83 4.43 8.73
N ARG A 28 -2.32 3.28 9.23
CA ARG A 28 -3.30 3.21 10.33
C ARG A 28 -2.80 3.78 11.65
N LYS A 29 -1.50 3.73 11.94
CA LYS A 29 -0.96 4.35 13.16
C LYS A 29 -0.97 5.88 13.12
N GLY A 30 -1.05 6.48 11.92
CA GLY A 30 -1.01 7.92 11.73
C GLY A 30 -2.25 8.43 10.99
N LEU A 31 -2.14 8.52 9.66
CA LEU A 31 -3.14 9.12 8.78
C LEU A 31 -4.55 8.49 8.88
N SER A 32 -4.63 7.22 9.28
CA SER A 32 -5.89 6.49 9.41
C SER A 32 -6.12 5.98 10.84
N SER A 33 -5.61 6.71 11.84
CA SER A 33 -5.74 6.37 13.28
C SER A 33 -7.15 6.57 13.84
N ASP A 34 -7.98 7.34 13.13
CA ASP A 34 -9.40 7.54 13.39
C ASP A 34 -10.28 6.36 12.93
N LEU A 35 -9.73 5.44 12.13
CA LEU A 35 -10.49 4.36 11.50
C LEU A 35 -10.38 3.04 12.28
N GLY A 36 -11.53 2.39 12.48
CA GLY A 36 -11.60 1.05 13.05
C GLY A 36 -11.22 -0.06 12.06
N TYR A 37 -11.71 -1.28 12.32
CA TYR A 37 -11.47 -2.47 11.49
C TYR A 37 -12.71 -3.00 10.79
N THR A 38 -13.79 -2.20 10.73
CA THR A 38 -14.98 -2.54 9.94
C THR A 38 -14.64 -2.57 8.45
N ASP A 39 -15.46 -3.21 7.63
CA ASP A 39 -15.23 -3.23 6.18
C ASP A 39 -15.28 -1.81 5.57
N GLN A 40 -16.11 -0.93 6.12
CA GLN A 40 -16.18 0.47 5.72
C GLN A 40 -14.88 1.22 6.04
N ASP A 41 -14.35 1.03 7.26
CA ASP A 41 -13.08 1.63 7.69
C ASP A 41 -11.88 1.10 6.90
N ARG A 42 -11.92 -0.19 6.52
CA ARG A 42 -10.91 -0.79 5.64
C ARG A 42 -10.94 -0.20 4.25
N SER A 43 -12.12 -0.04 3.66
CA SER A 43 -12.29 0.60 2.36
C SER A 43 -11.82 2.06 2.41
N GLU A 44 -12.11 2.80 3.48
CA GLU A 44 -11.67 4.19 3.61
C GLU A 44 -10.15 4.30 3.81
N ASN A 45 -9.56 3.46 4.64
CA ASN A 45 -8.10 3.38 4.75
C ASN A 45 -7.45 3.09 3.39
N PHE A 46 -8.02 2.16 2.63
CA PHE A 46 -7.55 1.83 1.29
C PHE A 46 -7.59 3.05 0.36
N LYS A 47 -8.69 3.82 0.35
CA LYS A 47 -8.80 5.05 -0.46
C LYS A 47 -7.76 6.09 -0.07
N ARG A 48 -7.54 6.31 1.24
CA ARG A 48 -6.52 7.25 1.73
C ARG A 48 -5.13 6.85 1.25
N VAL A 49 -4.78 5.57 1.39
CA VAL A 49 -3.47 5.06 0.94
C VAL A 49 -3.32 5.17 -0.59
N ALA A 50 -4.36 4.82 -1.34
CA ALA A 50 -4.35 4.94 -2.81
C ALA A 50 -4.16 6.40 -3.26
N HIS A 51 -4.79 7.35 -2.56
CA HIS A 51 -4.63 8.78 -2.84
C HIS A 51 -3.20 9.27 -2.53
N VAL A 52 -2.63 8.88 -1.38
CA VAL A 52 -1.23 9.20 -1.04
C VAL A 52 -0.26 8.59 -2.05
N ALA A 53 -0.49 7.34 -2.45
CA ALA A 53 0.31 6.67 -3.48
C ALA A 53 0.27 7.43 -4.80
N ARG A 54 -0.91 7.91 -5.21
CA ARG A 54 -1.06 8.75 -6.41
C ARG A 54 -0.24 10.04 -6.31
N LEU A 55 -0.33 10.78 -5.20
CA LEU A 55 0.43 12.01 -5.01
C LEU A 55 1.94 11.78 -5.05
N MET A 56 2.41 10.69 -4.46
CA MET A 56 3.83 10.31 -4.51
C MET A 56 4.28 9.93 -5.92
N VAL A 57 3.47 9.20 -6.68
CA VAL A 57 3.74 8.88 -8.08
C VAL A 57 3.74 10.14 -8.95
N ASP A 58 2.86 11.10 -8.67
CA ASP A 58 2.81 12.39 -9.36
C ASP A 58 4.03 13.26 -9.01
N ALA A 59 4.66 13.03 -7.86
CA ALA A 59 5.96 13.60 -7.48
C ALA A 59 7.17 12.77 -7.98
N GLU A 60 6.97 11.93 -9.00
CA GLU A 60 7.99 11.09 -9.64
C GLU A 60 8.65 10.04 -8.74
N LEU A 61 8.00 9.66 -7.64
CA LEU A 61 8.46 8.58 -6.77
C LEU A 61 7.95 7.23 -7.25
N MET A 62 8.79 6.20 -7.08
CA MET A 62 8.32 4.82 -7.17
C MET A 62 7.67 4.42 -5.84
N VAL A 63 6.43 3.98 -5.88
CA VAL A 63 5.67 3.66 -4.66
C VAL A 63 5.28 2.19 -4.66
N ILE A 64 5.59 1.50 -3.58
CA ILE A 64 5.15 0.14 -3.29
C ILE A 64 4.07 0.23 -2.22
N VAL A 65 2.90 -0.33 -2.49
CA VAL A 65 1.76 -0.30 -1.56
C VAL A 65 1.45 -1.73 -1.09
N ILE A 66 1.40 -1.93 0.22
CA ILE A 66 1.05 -3.21 0.86
C ILE A 66 -0.20 -2.98 1.70
N LEU A 67 -1.33 -3.54 1.25
CA LEU A 67 -2.63 -3.38 1.91
C LEU A 67 -3.40 -4.69 1.90
N ILE A 68 -4.08 -4.99 3.00
CA ILE A 68 -5.11 -6.03 3.05
C ILE A 68 -6.39 -5.45 2.43
N SER A 69 -6.79 -5.97 1.28
CA SER A 69 -8.03 -5.57 0.59
C SER A 69 -9.07 -6.69 0.69
N SER A 70 -10.16 -6.45 1.42
CA SER A 70 -11.27 -7.40 1.53
C SER A 70 -12.18 -7.39 0.30
N SER A 71 -12.27 -6.26 -0.42
CA SER A 71 -13.25 -6.08 -1.50
C SER A 71 -12.64 -5.95 -2.90
N ARG A 72 -13.28 -6.58 -3.89
CA ARG A 72 -12.97 -6.39 -5.32
C ARG A 72 -13.16 -4.95 -5.78
N ARG A 73 -14.06 -4.21 -5.13
CA ARG A 73 -14.34 -2.80 -5.44
C ARG A 73 -13.14 -1.91 -5.10
N ASP A 74 -12.50 -2.15 -3.96
CA ASP A 74 -11.28 -1.42 -3.56
C ASP A 74 -10.15 -1.68 -4.57
N ARG A 75 -9.97 -2.93 -5.01
CA ARG A 75 -8.96 -3.26 -6.03
C ARG A 75 -9.18 -2.54 -7.36
N LEU A 76 -10.44 -2.40 -7.77
CA LEU A 76 -10.81 -1.64 -8.97
C LEU A 76 -10.55 -0.14 -8.77
N SER A 77 -10.86 0.41 -7.59
CA SER A 77 -10.65 1.83 -7.33
C SER A 77 -9.17 2.20 -7.37
N ALA A 78 -8.25 1.38 -6.83
CA ALA A 78 -6.81 1.64 -6.95
C ALA A 78 -6.33 1.70 -8.41
N LYS A 79 -6.84 0.82 -9.27
CA LYS A 79 -6.51 0.84 -10.71
C LYS A 79 -6.99 2.11 -11.41
N THR A 80 -8.10 2.69 -10.95
CA THR A 80 -8.65 3.92 -11.53
C THR A 80 -8.03 5.19 -10.94
N CYS A 81 -7.49 5.12 -9.72
CA CYS A 81 -6.87 6.27 -9.05
C CYS A 81 -5.49 6.62 -9.59
N ILE A 82 -4.80 5.67 -10.22
CA ILE A 82 -3.46 5.87 -10.77
C ILE A 82 -3.52 5.62 -12.28
N ASP A 83 -2.76 6.42 -13.03
CA ASP A 83 -2.57 6.27 -14.47
C ASP A 83 -2.23 4.80 -14.77
N PRO A 84 -2.99 4.10 -15.63
CA PRO A 84 -2.77 2.70 -15.95
C PRO A 84 -1.34 2.40 -16.44
N ASN A 85 -0.68 3.37 -17.09
CA ASN A 85 0.69 3.22 -17.57
C ASN A 85 1.74 3.31 -16.46
N ARG A 86 1.36 3.86 -15.29
CA ARG A 86 2.23 3.99 -14.11
C ARG A 86 1.82 3.07 -12.96
N PHE A 87 0.80 2.22 -13.18
CA PHE A 87 0.29 1.30 -12.17
C PHE A 87 0.61 -0.15 -12.55
N SER A 88 1.31 -0.85 -11.66
CA SER A 88 1.45 -2.31 -11.71
C SER A 88 0.97 -2.89 -10.38
N GLY A 89 -0.13 -3.63 -10.42
CA GLY A 89 -0.75 -4.20 -9.23
C GLY A 89 -0.63 -5.72 -9.22
N VAL A 90 -0.08 -6.27 -8.14
CA VAL A 90 -0.09 -7.71 -7.84
C VAL A 90 -1.09 -7.95 -6.72
N PHE A 91 -2.06 -8.84 -6.94
CA PHE A 91 -2.98 -9.30 -5.92
C PHE A 91 -2.57 -10.70 -5.47
N VAL A 92 -2.32 -10.85 -4.17
CA VAL A 92 -2.02 -12.12 -3.55
C VAL A 92 -3.28 -12.62 -2.85
N ASP A 93 -3.93 -13.60 -3.45
CA ASP A 93 -5.02 -14.33 -2.79
C ASP A 93 -4.40 -15.44 -1.94
N ALA A 94 -4.20 -15.17 -0.66
CA ALA A 94 -3.73 -16.15 0.29
C ALA A 94 -4.94 -16.73 1.03
N PRO A 95 -5.37 -17.97 0.73
CA PRO A 95 -6.49 -18.59 1.44
C PRO A 95 -6.16 -18.71 2.93
N LEU A 96 -7.15 -18.42 3.78
CA LEU A 96 -6.98 -18.42 5.25
C LEU A 96 -6.45 -19.75 5.81
N SER A 97 -6.66 -20.87 5.09
CA SER A 97 -6.14 -22.19 5.42
C SER A 97 -4.61 -22.25 5.47
N VAL A 98 -3.90 -21.33 4.81
CA VAL A 98 -2.43 -21.27 4.79
C VAL A 98 -1.86 -20.56 6.03
N ARG A 99 -2.70 -19.88 6.82
CA ARG A 99 -2.27 -19.11 8.01
C ARG A 99 -1.75 -19.97 9.18
N ASN A 100 -1.81 -21.31 9.08
CA ASN A 100 -1.32 -22.24 10.08
C ASN A 100 -0.24 -23.18 9.51
N SER A 101 0.96 -22.66 9.28
CA SER A 101 2.17 -23.48 9.13
C SER A 101 3.39 -22.68 9.58
N GLY A 102 3.48 -22.44 10.89
CA GLY A 102 4.60 -21.75 11.50
C GLY A 102 4.34 -21.49 12.97
N THR A 103 4.93 -22.34 13.80
CA THR A 103 5.26 -22.16 15.23
C THR A 103 5.60 -20.74 15.63
#